data_AF-A0A7V0QI66-F1
#
_entry.id   AF-A0A7V0QI66-F1
#
_cell.length_a   1.000
_cell.length_b   1.000
_cell.length_c   1.000
_cell.angle_alpha   90.00
_cell.angle_beta   90.00
_cell.angle_gamma   90.00
#
_symmetry.space_group_name_H-M   'P 1'
#
loop_
_entity.id
_entity.type
_entity.pdbx_description
1 polymer ?
#
loop_
_entity_poly.entity_id
_entity_poly.type
_entity_poly.pdbx_seq_one_letter_code
_entity_poly.pdbx_strand_id
1 'polypeptide(L)'
;MLAWVRKKMERSDNLVSESALSSCQRNAARLDKRKAEKIVNQYGKALKAANKQHANKVFRIISRMTRDSELYEEICENLEKNHGYYFAIFSHKVDKSLLPYPKEKIKEAIEMLLRFEKDVDNIKLLKAGLQYLNFFD
;
A
#
# COMPACT_ATOMS: atom_id res chain seq x y z
N MET A 1 25.54 43.69 -36.64
CA MET A 1 25.72 42.24 -36.43
C MET A 1 24.81 41.61 -35.36
N LEU A 2 23.82 42.33 -34.79
CA LEU A 2 22.93 41.78 -33.74
C LEU A 2 21.48 41.47 -34.21
N ALA A 3 21.10 41.84 -35.44
CA ALA A 3 19.75 41.57 -35.96
C ALA A 3 19.60 40.16 -36.58
N TRP A 4 20.69 39.52 -37.01
CA TRP A 4 20.65 38.20 -37.65
C TRP A 4 20.57 37.05 -36.63
N VAL A 5 21.13 37.25 -35.44
CA VAL A 5 21.08 36.28 -34.33
C VAL A 5 19.68 36.24 -33.69
N ARG A 6 19.00 37.39 -33.57
CA ARG A 6 17.62 37.45 -33.02
C ARG A 6 16.60 36.73 -33.90
N LYS A 7 16.76 36.81 -35.22
CA LYS A 7 15.85 36.18 -36.20
C LYS A 7 16.01 34.65 -36.30
N LYS A 8 17.10 34.08 -35.75
CA LYS A 8 17.31 32.63 -35.68
C LYS A 8 16.88 32.02 -34.33
N MET A 9 16.78 32.82 -33.28
CA MET A 9 16.27 32.35 -31.97
C MET A 9 14.74 32.31 -31.94
N GLU A 10 14.04 33.23 -32.60
CA GLU A 10 12.56 33.20 -32.68
C GLU A 10 11.98 32.08 -33.55
N ARG A 11 12.82 31.31 -34.27
CA ARG A 11 12.37 30.25 -35.19
C ARG A 11 12.56 28.83 -34.66
N SER A 12 13.07 28.69 -33.45
CA SER A 12 13.31 27.37 -32.83
C SER A 12 12.53 27.16 -31.53
N ASP A 13 11.54 28.01 -31.25
CA ASP A 13 10.58 27.81 -30.18
C ASP A 13 9.20 27.53 -30.79
N ASN A 14 8.57 26.45 -30.33
CA ASN A 14 7.16 26.09 -30.54
C ASN A 14 6.75 25.33 -31.79
N LEU A 15 7.43 24.22 -32.10
CA LEU A 15 6.78 23.09 -32.79
C LEU A 15 7.07 21.75 -32.10
N VAL A 16 7.03 21.71 -30.77
CA VAL A 16 6.64 20.45 -30.14
C VAL A 16 5.14 20.33 -30.36
N SER A 17 4.77 19.60 -31.41
CA SER A 17 3.38 19.35 -31.80
C SER A 17 2.56 19.02 -30.55
N GLU A 18 1.43 19.69 -30.30
CA GLU A 18 0.57 19.43 -29.13
C GLU A 18 0.20 17.94 -29.01
N SER A 19 0.14 17.24 -30.14
CA SER A 19 -0.02 15.79 -30.23
C SER A 19 1.15 14.99 -29.64
N ALA A 20 2.39 15.47 -29.77
CA ALA A 20 3.59 14.90 -29.15
C ALA A 20 3.62 15.16 -27.64
N LEU A 21 3.29 16.37 -27.17
CA LEU A 21 3.17 16.65 -25.74
C LEU A 21 2.04 15.86 -25.09
N SER A 22 0.88 15.79 -25.74
CA SER A 22 -0.28 15.00 -25.31
C SER A 22 0.01 13.49 -25.26
N SER A 23 0.79 12.96 -26.23
CA SER A 23 1.19 11.55 -26.21
C SER A 23 2.24 11.25 -25.14
N CYS A 24 3.24 12.13 -24.94
CA CYS A 24 4.20 12.03 -23.84
C CYS A 24 3.51 12.08 -22.47
N GLN A 25 2.55 12.99 -22.26
CA GLN A 25 1.78 13.09 -21.01
C GLN A 25 0.91 11.86 -20.76
N ARG A 26 0.24 11.32 -21.79
CA ARG A 26 -0.52 10.07 -21.69
C ARG A 26 0.38 8.87 -21.38
N ASN A 27 1.57 8.83 -21.94
CA ASN A 27 2.55 7.78 -21.67
C ASN A 27 3.11 7.87 -20.24
N ALA A 28 3.38 9.08 -19.73
CA ALA A 28 3.78 9.31 -18.35
C ALA A 28 2.68 8.87 -17.36
N ALA A 29 1.42 9.28 -17.59
CA ALA A 29 0.29 8.87 -16.76
C ALA A 29 0.06 7.34 -16.76
N ARG A 30 0.28 6.67 -17.90
CA ARG A 30 0.25 5.20 -17.99
C ARG A 30 1.40 4.53 -17.22
N LEU A 31 2.60 5.10 -17.27
CA LEU A 31 3.76 4.62 -16.52
C LEU A 31 3.52 4.75 -15.01
N ASP A 32 2.94 5.86 -14.56
CA ASP A 32 2.65 6.09 -13.15
C ASP A 32 1.54 5.17 -12.64
N LYS A 33 0.49 4.94 -13.45
CA LYS A 33 -0.54 3.93 -13.14
C LYS A 33 0.07 2.54 -12.96
N ARG A 34 0.91 2.07 -13.89
CA ARG A 34 1.56 0.75 -13.80
C ARG A 34 2.46 0.61 -12.57
N LYS A 35 3.17 1.68 -12.19
CA LYS A 35 3.96 1.71 -10.96
C LYS A 35 3.07 1.60 -9.73
N ALA A 36 1.97 2.34 -9.69
CA ALA A 36 1.01 2.27 -8.59
C ALA A 36 0.38 0.87 -8.47
N GLU A 37 -0.03 0.26 -9.58
CA GLU A 37 -0.53 -1.13 -9.64
C GLU A 37 0.51 -2.12 -9.09
N LYS A 38 1.78 -1.98 -9.46
CA LYS A 38 2.86 -2.83 -8.94
C LYS A 38 3.00 -2.71 -7.43
N ILE A 39 2.98 -1.49 -6.89
CA ILE A 39 3.08 -1.23 -5.45
C ILE A 39 1.89 -1.87 -4.72
N VAL A 40 0.66 -1.62 -5.18
CA VAL A 40 -0.56 -2.15 -4.56
C VAL A 40 -0.62 -3.68 -4.63
N ASN A 41 -0.20 -4.28 -5.75
CA ASN A 41 -0.13 -5.73 -5.88
C ASN A 41 0.90 -6.37 -4.93
N GLN A 42 2.07 -5.75 -4.77
CA GLN A 42 3.08 -6.22 -3.82
C GLN A 42 2.60 -6.08 -2.37
N TYR A 43 1.92 -4.98 -2.05
CA TYR A 43 1.26 -4.79 -0.77
C TYR A 43 0.19 -5.86 -0.51
N GLY A 44 -0.68 -6.16 -1.48
CA GLY A 44 -1.67 -7.23 -1.37
C GLY A 44 -1.07 -8.62 -1.11
N LYS A 45 0.08 -8.92 -1.71
CA LYS A 45 0.84 -10.16 -1.42
C LYS A 45 1.38 -10.17 0.01
N ALA A 46 1.91 -9.05 0.48
CA ALA A 46 2.41 -8.90 1.85
C ALA A 46 1.28 -9.05 2.87
N LEU A 47 0.12 -8.43 2.64
CA LEU A 47 -1.08 -8.61 3.47
C LEU A 47 -1.49 -10.09 3.56
N LYS A 48 -1.55 -10.78 2.42
CA LYS A 48 -1.91 -12.20 2.40
C LYS A 48 -0.91 -13.07 3.17
N ALA A 49 0.38 -12.76 3.08
CA ALA A 49 1.41 -13.45 3.83
C ALA A 49 1.31 -13.17 5.34
N ALA A 50 1.13 -11.91 5.74
CA ALA A 50 0.96 -11.51 7.13
C ALA A 50 -0.28 -12.17 7.76
N ASN A 51 -1.42 -12.16 7.07
CA ASN A 51 -2.64 -12.84 7.53
C ASN A 51 -2.44 -14.34 7.70
N LYS A 52 -1.74 -15.00 6.76
CA LYS A 52 -1.44 -16.44 6.89
C LYS A 52 -0.55 -16.73 8.10
N GLN A 53 0.48 -15.91 8.31
CA GLN A 53 1.36 -16.05 9.48
C GLN A 53 0.61 -15.80 10.79
N HIS A 54 -0.24 -14.79 10.83
CA HIS A 54 -1.08 -14.45 11.97
C HIS A 54 -2.06 -15.57 12.31
N ALA A 55 -2.82 -16.07 11.33
CA ALA A 55 -3.75 -17.18 11.50
C ALA A 55 -3.04 -18.44 12.04
N ASN A 56 -1.85 -18.75 11.52
CA ASN A 56 -1.05 -19.88 12.03
C ASN A 56 -0.60 -19.67 13.49
N LYS A 57 -0.21 -18.44 13.88
CA LYS A 57 0.15 -18.12 15.27
C LYS A 57 -1.05 -18.28 16.19
N VAL A 58 -2.20 -17.70 15.84
CA VAL A 58 -3.44 -17.82 16.61
C VAL A 58 -3.87 -19.28 16.76
N PHE A 59 -3.85 -20.05 15.67
CA PHE A 59 -4.19 -21.47 15.72
C PHE A 59 -3.29 -22.26 16.68
N ARG A 60 -1.98 -21.98 16.69
CA ARG A 60 -1.04 -22.62 17.64
C ARG A 60 -1.31 -22.23 19.08
N ILE A 61 -1.65 -20.96 19.34
CA ILE A 61 -1.99 -20.47 20.68
C ILE A 61 -3.25 -21.17 21.19
N ILE A 62 -4.34 -21.16 20.41
CA ILE A 62 -5.60 -21.82 20.76
C ILE A 62 -5.38 -23.34 20.98
N SER A 63 -4.58 -23.98 20.13
CA SER A 63 -4.29 -25.42 20.27
C SER A 63 -3.53 -25.75 21.55
N ARG A 64 -2.70 -24.85 22.07
CA ARG A 64 -1.98 -25.02 23.34
C ARG A 64 -2.86 -24.69 24.53
N MET A 65 -3.65 -23.63 24.43
CA MET A 65 -4.55 -23.15 25.49
C MET A 65 -5.55 -24.20 25.95
N THR A 66 -5.97 -25.11 25.07
CA THR A 66 -6.86 -26.24 25.44
C THR A 66 -6.20 -27.29 26.34
N ARG A 67 -4.88 -27.25 26.55
CA ARG A 67 -4.11 -28.25 27.29
C ARG A 67 -3.27 -27.67 28.43
N ASP A 68 -3.23 -26.35 28.54
CA ASP A 68 -2.32 -25.61 29.44
C ASP A 68 -3.10 -24.47 30.09
N SER A 69 -3.51 -24.67 31.35
CA SER A 69 -4.33 -23.73 32.11
C SER A 69 -3.56 -22.48 32.51
N GLU A 70 -2.25 -22.57 32.74
CA GLU A 70 -1.41 -21.41 33.06
C GLU A 70 -1.31 -20.48 31.85
N LEU A 71 -1.17 -21.05 30.65
CA LEU A 71 -1.21 -20.30 29.40
C LEU A 71 -2.57 -19.61 29.19
N TYR A 72 -3.68 -20.25 29.56
CA TYR A 72 -5.01 -19.64 29.46
C TYR A 72 -5.12 -18.40 30.36
N GLU A 73 -4.69 -18.52 31.62
CA GLU A 73 -4.70 -17.40 32.57
C GLU A 73 -3.81 -16.25 32.10
N GLU A 74 -2.60 -16.54 31.61
CA GLU A 74 -1.69 -15.54 31.04
C GLU A 74 -2.34 -14.80 29.86
N ILE A 75 -3.01 -15.51 28.95
CA ILE A 75 -3.71 -14.90 27.82
C ILE A 75 -4.82 -13.97 28.30
N CYS A 76 -5.67 -14.44 29.23
CA CYS A 76 -6.74 -13.64 29.81
C CYS A 76 -6.19 -12.36 30.45
N GLU A 77 -5.12 -12.46 31.25
CA GLU A 77 -4.51 -11.31 31.90
C GLU A 77 -3.95 -10.28 30.90
N ASN A 78 -3.25 -10.74 29.85
CA ASN A 78 -2.78 -9.85 28.78
C ASN A 78 -3.94 -9.13 28.07
N LEU A 79 -5.04 -9.84 27.81
CA LEU A 79 -6.23 -9.28 27.15
C LEU A 79 -6.94 -8.26 28.05
N GLU A 80 -7.14 -8.56 29.33
CA GLU A 80 -7.76 -7.64 30.29
C GLU A 80 -6.95 -6.36 30.48
N LYS A 81 -5.62 -6.48 30.53
CA LYS A 81 -4.71 -5.33 30.64
C LYS A 81 -4.52 -4.56 29.34
N ASN A 82 -5.08 -5.03 28.23
CA ASN A 82 -4.85 -4.49 26.88
C ASN A 82 -3.36 -4.31 26.56
N HIS A 83 -2.53 -5.24 27.02
CA HIS A 83 -1.07 -5.12 26.91
C HIS A 83 -0.41 -6.49 26.81
N GLY A 84 0.81 -6.50 26.26
CA GLY A 84 1.67 -7.67 26.16
C GLY A 84 1.48 -8.50 24.89
N TYR A 85 2.16 -9.64 24.83
CA TYR A 85 2.37 -10.41 23.60
C TYR A 85 1.08 -10.97 23.01
N TYR A 86 0.25 -11.60 23.85
CA TYR A 86 -1.02 -12.21 23.40
C TYR A 86 -2.03 -11.14 22.99
N PHE A 87 -2.09 -10.02 23.72
CA PHE A 87 -2.91 -8.88 23.30
C PHE A 87 -2.47 -8.34 21.94
N ALA A 88 -1.17 -8.16 21.69
CA ALA A 88 -0.66 -7.71 20.40
C ALA A 88 -1.05 -8.65 19.25
N ILE A 89 -1.02 -9.97 19.51
CA ILE A 89 -1.49 -10.97 18.53
C ILE A 89 -3.00 -10.84 18.31
N PHE A 90 -3.83 -10.88 19.34
CA PHE A 90 -5.28 -10.85 19.16
C PHE A 90 -5.83 -9.50 18.69
N SER A 91 -5.11 -8.40 18.91
CA SER A 91 -5.44 -7.07 18.39
C SER A 91 -5.08 -6.85 16.92
N HIS A 92 -4.63 -7.89 16.21
CA HIS A 92 -4.24 -7.84 14.79
C HIS A 92 -3.17 -6.78 14.47
N LYS A 93 -2.36 -6.38 15.45
CA LYS A 93 -1.21 -5.51 15.16
C LYS A 93 -0.15 -6.32 14.41
N VAL A 94 0.21 -5.83 13.24
CA VAL A 94 1.19 -6.43 12.34
C VAL A 94 2.45 -5.58 12.36
N ASP A 95 3.62 -6.22 12.33
CA ASP A 95 4.88 -5.49 12.24
C ASP A 95 4.97 -4.74 10.90
N LYS A 96 5.19 -3.42 10.95
CA LYS A 96 5.41 -2.58 9.76
C LYS A 96 6.56 -3.06 8.86
N SER A 97 7.54 -3.80 9.40
CA SER A 97 8.66 -4.38 8.63
C SER A 97 8.20 -5.36 7.55
N LEU A 98 6.98 -5.89 7.66
CA LEU A 98 6.38 -6.79 6.69
C LEU A 98 5.85 -6.06 5.44
N LEU A 99 5.79 -4.72 5.47
CA LEU A 99 5.40 -3.94 4.31
C LEU A 99 6.53 -3.87 3.27
N PRO A 100 6.24 -4.08 1.98
CA PRO A 100 7.25 -4.02 0.92
C PRO A 100 7.70 -2.58 0.59
N TYR A 101 6.97 -1.58 1.11
CA TYR A 101 7.22 -0.16 0.91
C TYR A 101 6.78 0.62 2.16
N PRO A 102 7.28 1.87 2.33
CA PRO A 102 6.75 2.78 3.35
C PRO A 102 5.23 2.95 3.23
N LYS A 103 4.55 3.11 4.37
CA LYS A 103 3.08 3.27 4.42
C LYS A 103 2.59 4.38 3.50
N GLU A 104 3.27 5.52 3.53
CA GLU A 104 2.93 6.71 2.75
C GLU A 104 2.94 6.41 1.25
N LYS A 105 3.95 5.67 0.79
CA LYS A 105 4.08 5.28 -0.62
C LYS A 105 2.98 4.32 -1.07
N ILE A 106 2.55 3.40 -0.20
CA ILE A 106 1.43 2.49 -0.47
C ILE A 106 0.12 3.28 -0.52
N LYS A 107 -0.07 4.20 0.43
CA LYS A 107 -1.23 5.09 0.49
C LYS A 107 -1.36 5.93 -0.78
N GLU A 108 -0.29 6.61 -1.19
CA GLU A 108 -0.24 7.40 -2.43
C GLU A 108 -0.56 6.55 -3.67
N ALA A 109 -0.02 5.32 -3.74
CA ALA A 109 -0.30 4.41 -4.85
C ALA A 109 -1.79 4.02 -4.90
N ILE A 110 -2.41 3.69 -3.76
CA ILE A 110 -3.83 3.36 -3.69
C ILE A 110 -4.70 4.57 -4.05
N GLU A 111 -4.40 5.75 -3.50
CA GLU A 111 -5.12 6.99 -3.79
C GLU A 111 -5.02 7.38 -5.27
N MET A 112 -3.86 7.16 -5.89
CA MET A 112 -3.68 7.34 -7.33
C MET A 112 -4.59 6.40 -8.13
N LEU A 113 -4.62 5.10 -7.80
CA LEU A 113 -5.46 4.14 -8.51
C LEU A 113 -6.96 4.46 -8.35
N LEU A 114 -7.38 4.90 -7.17
CA LEU A 114 -8.76 5.31 -6.91
C LEU A 114 -9.24 6.46 -7.82
N ARG A 115 -8.34 7.33 -8.31
CA ARG A 115 -8.70 8.41 -9.24
C ARG A 115 -9.06 7.91 -10.64
N PHE A 116 -8.56 6.73 -11.03
CA PHE A 116 -8.72 6.18 -12.38
C PHE A 116 -9.60 4.94 -12.42
N GLU A 117 -9.88 4.32 -11.28
CA GLU A 117 -10.71 3.11 -11.18
C GLU A 117 -12.19 3.45 -11.33
N LYS A 118 -12.91 2.63 -12.10
CA LYS A 118 -14.36 2.75 -12.31
C LYS A 118 -15.12 1.53 -11.82
N ASP A 119 -14.43 0.40 -11.66
CA ASP A 119 -15.01 -0.82 -11.14
C ASP A 119 -15.30 -0.68 -9.63
N VAL A 120 -16.56 -0.93 -9.26
CA VAL A 120 -17.05 -0.73 -7.88
C VAL A 120 -16.37 -1.68 -6.90
N ASP A 121 -16.08 -2.92 -7.32
CA ASP A 121 -15.48 -3.91 -6.45
C ASP A 121 -13.99 -3.66 -6.26
N ASN A 122 -13.28 -3.22 -7.30
CA ASN A 122 -11.91 -2.74 -7.17
C ASN A 122 -11.81 -1.52 -6.25
N ILE A 123 -12.75 -0.56 -6.35
CA ILE A 123 -12.80 0.59 -5.44
C ILE A 123 -12.97 0.14 -3.99
N LYS A 124 -13.86 -0.82 -3.71
CA LYS A 124 -14.03 -1.38 -2.36
C LYS A 124 -12.74 -2.02 -1.87
N LEU A 125 -12.06 -2.82 -2.70
CA LEU A 125 -10.81 -3.48 -2.36
C LEU A 125 -9.69 -2.46 -2.05
N LEU A 126 -9.57 -1.40 -2.85
CA LEU A 126 -8.60 -0.33 -2.64
C LEU A 126 -8.88 0.41 -1.32
N LYS A 127 -10.14 0.75 -1.04
CA LYS A 127 -10.54 1.39 0.23
C LYS A 127 -10.26 0.49 1.44
N ALA A 128 -10.57 -0.80 1.34
CA ALA A 128 -10.22 -1.78 2.37
C ALA A 128 -8.70 -1.85 2.56
N GLY A 129 -7.93 -1.84 1.47
CA GLY A 129 -6.46 -1.80 1.51
C GLY A 129 -5.89 -0.62 2.30
N LEU A 130 -6.51 0.56 2.19
CA LEU A 130 -6.15 1.74 3.01
C LEU A 130 -6.47 1.53 4.49
N GLN A 131 -7.63 0.95 4.81
CA GLN A 131 -8.01 0.63 6.19
C GLN A 131 -7.03 -0.37 6.81
N TYR A 132 -6.63 -1.40 6.06
CA TYR A 132 -5.69 -2.41 6.52
C TYR A 132 -4.29 -1.85 6.81
N LEU A 133 -3.92 -0.74 6.18
CA LEU A 133 -2.63 -0.09 6.39
C LEU A 133 -2.46 0.40 7.84
N ASN A 134 -3.58 0.69 8.52
CA ASN A 134 -3.61 1.17 9.91
C ASN A 134 -3.29 0.06 10.93
N PHE A 135 -3.30 -1.21 10.54
CA PHE A 135 -2.99 -2.33 11.42
C PHE A 135 -1.50 -2.65 11.49
N PHE A 136 -0.70 -2.08 10.59
CA PHE A 136 0.75 -2.16 10.69
C PHE A 136 1.22 -1.09 11.66
N ASP A 137 1.97 -1.40 12.71
CA ASP A 137 2.54 -0.40 13.65
C ASP A 137 4.05 -0.63 13.85
#